data_AF-A0A661ZLV4-F1
#
_entry.id   AF-A0A661ZLV4-F1
#
_cell.length_a   1.000
_cell.length_b   1.000
_cell.length_c   1.000
_cell.angle_alpha   90.00
_cell.angle_beta   90.00
_cell.angle_gamma   90.00
#
_symmetry.space_group_name_H-M   'P 1'
#
loop_
_entity.id
_entity.type
_entity.pdbx_description
1 polymer ?
#
loop_
_entity_poly.entity_id
_entity_poly.type
_entity_poly.pdbx_seq_one_letter_code
_entity_poly.pdbx_strand_id
1 'polypeptide(L)'
;STTKKEIILMNDFVKYSIDLFHKGEKSIALKPIASKNPETFSYAEMLCDEINGFLKSGDFKVNAKVYQVSSNTPLSMVVLKFVGIGEVASPKLINTKGGFEENLTKINNYTLQEYSQNIYVRKQVRYYDNDTIYIIKPNQKRFWTRSQGIEDAASVINELIAMDDDK
;
A
#
# COMPACT_ATOMS: atom_id res chain seq x y z
N SER A 1 -5.90 19.54 8.37
CA SER A 1 -5.91 20.69 7.45
C SER A 1 -5.25 20.27 6.16
N THR A 2 -5.76 20.77 5.03
CA THR A 2 -5.28 20.52 3.66
C THR A 2 -3.76 20.71 3.54
N THR A 3 -3.20 21.67 4.28
CA THR A 3 -1.76 21.96 4.34
C THR A 3 -0.87 20.79 4.75
N LYS A 4 -1.31 19.93 5.68
CA LYS A 4 -0.49 18.77 6.11
C LYS A 4 -0.35 17.75 4.98
N LYS A 5 -1.42 17.52 4.21
CA LYS A 5 -1.42 16.60 3.06
C LYS A 5 -0.58 17.16 1.92
N GLU A 6 -0.72 18.44 1.62
CA GLU A 6 0.10 19.13 0.62
C GLU A 6 1.60 19.03 0.92
N ILE A 7 1.99 19.21 2.19
CA ILE A 7 3.39 19.03 2.62
C ILE A 7 3.85 17.58 2.42
N ILE A 8 3.00 16.59 2.72
CA ILE A 8 3.31 15.17 2.49
C ILE A 8 3.53 14.90 0.99
N LEU A 9 2.59 15.35 0.15
CA LEU A 9 2.66 15.20 -1.32
C LEU A 9 3.94 15.83 -1.87
N MET A 10 4.24 17.06 -1.46
CA MET A 10 5.46 17.77 -1.87
C MET A 10 6.73 17.03 -1.43
N ASN A 11 6.78 16.60 -0.17
CA ASN A 11 7.95 15.90 0.37
C ASN A 11 8.20 14.56 -0.32
N ASP A 12 7.15 13.76 -0.54
CA ASP A 12 7.27 12.49 -1.24
C ASP A 12 7.62 12.71 -2.71
N PHE A 13 7.06 13.73 -3.36
CA PHE A 13 7.39 14.10 -4.74
C PHE A 13 8.87 14.44 -4.89
N VAL A 14 9.42 15.31 -4.02
CA VAL A 14 10.84 15.66 -4.04
C VAL A 14 11.71 14.43 -3.72
N LYS A 15 11.33 13.66 -2.70
CA LYS A 15 12.14 12.56 -2.19
C LYS A 15 12.18 11.35 -3.13
N TYR A 16 11.08 11.05 -3.82
CA TYR A 16 10.97 9.83 -4.63
C TYR A 16 10.84 10.12 -6.12
N SER A 17 9.99 11.05 -6.54
CA SER A 17 9.76 11.31 -7.97
C SER A 17 10.92 12.09 -8.61
N ILE A 18 11.33 13.20 -7.98
CA ILE A 18 12.46 14.01 -8.46
C ILE A 18 13.78 13.24 -8.32
N ASP A 19 13.99 12.54 -7.20
CA ASP A 19 15.16 11.67 -7.03
C ASP A 19 15.23 10.57 -8.10
N LEU A 20 14.09 9.94 -8.45
CA LEU A 20 14.02 8.96 -9.53
C LEU A 20 14.33 9.57 -10.89
N PHE A 21 13.76 10.73 -11.18
CA PHE A 21 14.01 11.44 -12.45
C PHE A 21 15.50 11.76 -12.65
N HIS A 22 16.18 12.25 -11.61
CA HIS A 22 17.58 12.64 -11.73
C HIS A 22 18.57 11.49 -11.58
N LYS A 23 18.28 10.47 -10.76
CA LYS A 23 19.22 9.39 -10.43
C LYS A 23 18.92 8.06 -11.10
N GLY A 24 17.76 7.92 -11.75
CA GLY A 24 17.33 6.70 -12.43
C GLY A 24 17.44 5.47 -11.53
N GLU A 25 18.14 4.44 -12.01
CA GLU A 25 18.35 3.17 -11.31
C GLU A 25 19.00 3.30 -9.93
N LYS A 26 19.77 4.38 -9.70
CA LYS A 26 20.45 4.64 -8.41
C LYS A 26 19.56 5.34 -7.38
N SER A 27 18.32 5.67 -7.75
CA SER A 27 17.38 6.38 -6.90
C SER A 27 16.99 5.61 -5.65
N ILE A 28 16.74 6.33 -4.55
CA ILE A 28 16.17 5.73 -3.34
C ILE A 28 14.75 5.20 -3.57
N ALA A 29 14.03 5.70 -4.58
CA ALA A 29 12.69 5.29 -4.93
C ALA A 29 12.58 3.81 -5.31
N LEU A 30 13.64 3.25 -5.92
CA LEU A 30 13.70 1.87 -6.39
C LEU A 30 14.28 0.90 -5.36
N LYS A 31 14.82 1.41 -4.24
CA LYS A 31 15.36 0.57 -3.18
C LYS A 31 14.26 -0.24 -2.49
N PRO A 32 14.57 -1.43 -1.97
CA PRO A 32 13.65 -2.19 -1.12
C PRO A 32 13.17 -1.37 0.09
N ILE A 33 11.98 -1.72 0.58
CA ILE A 33 11.40 -1.14 1.78
C ILE A 33 12.37 -1.35 2.95
N ALA A 34 12.50 -0.34 3.82
CA ALA A 34 13.44 -0.42 4.92
C ALA A 34 13.04 -1.52 5.92
N SER A 35 13.98 -2.36 6.37
CA SER A 35 13.70 -3.38 7.38
C SER A 35 13.37 -2.78 8.75
N LYS A 36 13.87 -1.57 9.04
CA LYS A 36 13.57 -0.78 10.24
C LYS A 36 12.80 0.45 9.82
N ASN A 37 11.68 0.73 10.49
CA ASN A 37 10.75 1.82 10.14
C ASN A 37 10.31 1.75 8.67
N PRO A 38 9.65 0.65 8.25
CA PRO A 38 9.32 0.44 6.86
C PRO A 38 8.35 1.49 6.37
N GLU A 39 8.53 1.96 5.12
CA GLU A 39 7.64 2.92 4.48
C GLU A 39 6.17 2.45 4.51
N THR A 40 5.95 1.14 4.38
CA THR A 40 4.63 0.47 4.49
C THR A 40 3.89 0.79 5.78
N PHE A 41 4.59 1.04 6.90
CA PHE A 41 3.94 1.40 8.16
C PHE A 41 3.31 2.79 8.07
N SER A 42 4.09 3.78 7.65
CA SER A 42 3.61 5.16 7.50
C SER A 42 2.56 5.29 6.38
N TYR A 43 2.68 4.47 5.35
CA TYR A 43 1.66 4.30 4.31
C TYR A 43 0.37 3.73 4.89
N ALA A 44 0.45 2.66 5.68
CA ALA A 44 -0.73 2.01 6.26
C ALA A 44 -1.44 2.91 7.27
N GLU A 45 -0.69 3.70 8.04
CA GLU A 45 -1.26 4.74 8.91
C GLU A 45 -2.08 5.74 8.09
N MET A 46 -1.48 6.32 7.05
CA MET A 46 -2.14 7.30 6.18
C MET A 46 -3.39 6.70 5.50
N LEU A 47 -3.27 5.47 4.98
CA LEU A 47 -4.35 4.75 4.34
C LEU A 47 -5.54 4.53 5.30
N CYS A 48 -5.27 4.06 6.52
CA CYS A 48 -6.29 3.88 7.54
C CYS A 48 -6.92 5.23 7.95
N ASP A 49 -6.12 6.28 8.15
CA ASP A 49 -6.60 7.60 8.55
C ASP A 49 -7.58 8.17 7.52
N GLU A 50 -7.28 8.03 6.23
CA GLU A 50 -8.13 8.50 5.14
C GLU A 50 -9.44 7.68 5.05
N ILE A 51 -9.35 6.35 5.06
CA ILE A 51 -10.54 5.48 5.00
C ILE A 51 -11.43 5.67 6.24
N ASN A 52 -10.84 5.66 7.44
CA ASN A 52 -11.60 5.86 8.68
C ASN A 52 -12.17 7.29 8.79
N GLY A 53 -11.49 8.25 8.17
CA GLY A 53 -11.94 9.62 8.02
C GLY A 53 -13.18 9.73 7.12
N PHE A 54 -13.27 8.90 6.08
CA PHE A 54 -14.48 8.76 5.25
C PHE A 54 -15.59 8.02 6.00
N LEU A 55 -15.28 6.88 6.63
CA LEU A 55 -16.24 6.04 7.38
C LEU A 55 -16.70 6.66 8.72
N LYS A 56 -16.56 7.97 8.95
CA LYS A 56 -16.79 8.63 10.25
C LYS A 56 -18.14 8.30 10.89
N SER A 57 -19.19 8.25 10.09
CA SER A 57 -20.57 7.99 10.51
C SER A 57 -21.00 6.52 10.44
N GLY A 58 -20.13 5.60 10.01
CA GLY A 58 -20.45 4.18 9.90
C GLY A 58 -20.10 3.39 11.17
N ASP A 59 -20.67 2.19 11.28
CA ASP A 59 -20.48 1.27 12.42
C ASP A 59 -19.14 0.53 12.39
N PHE A 60 -18.42 0.63 11.28
CA PHE A 60 -17.15 -0.05 11.05
C PHE A 60 -16.03 0.92 10.69
N LYS A 61 -14.82 0.49 11.02
CA LYS A 61 -13.53 1.15 10.72
C LYS A 61 -12.59 0.10 10.13
N VAL A 62 -11.41 0.53 9.68
CA VAL A 62 -10.36 -0.36 9.21
C VAL A 62 -9.12 -0.27 10.10
N ASN A 63 -8.52 -1.42 10.38
CA ASN A 63 -7.19 -1.56 10.95
C ASN A 63 -6.25 -2.19 9.92
N ALA A 64 -4.96 -1.87 10.00
CA ALA A 64 -3.95 -2.43 9.10
C ALA A 64 -3.00 -3.42 9.79
N LYS A 65 -2.63 -4.46 9.05
CA LYS A 65 -1.48 -5.33 9.33
C LYS A 65 -0.45 -5.15 8.22
N VAL A 66 0.79 -4.88 8.61
CA VAL A 66 1.91 -4.67 7.70
C VAL A 66 2.81 -5.90 7.79
N TYR A 67 2.88 -6.67 6.71
CA TYR A 67 3.66 -7.91 6.68
C TYR A 67 5.10 -7.59 6.32
N GLN A 68 6.02 -7.89 7.24
CA GLN A 68 7.44 -7.66 7.03
C GLN A 68 8.02 -8.71 6.07
N VAL A 69 8.69 -8.23 5.04
CA VAL A 69 9.33 -9.06 4.01
C VAL A 69 10.82 -8.73 3.94
N SER A 70 11.61 -9.71 3.52
CA SER A 70 13.03 -9.53 3.24
C SER A 70 13.27 -8.55 2.07
N SER A 71 14.48 -8.01 1.98
CA SER A 71 14.85 -7.08 0.91
C SER A 71 14.89 -7.73 -0.47
N ASN A 72 14.99 -9.06 -0.54
CA ASN A 72 14.98 -9.84 -1.78
C ASN A 72 13.59 -10.34 -2.18
N THR A 73 12.54 -10.14 -1.36
CA THR A 73 11.17 -10.43 -1.80
C THR A 73 10.73 -9.39 -2.83
N PRO A 74 10.14 -9.78 -3.98
CA PRO A 74 9.79 -8.85 -5.04
C PRO A 74 8.55 -7.99 -4.74
N LEU A 75 7.65 -8.50 -3.88
CA LEU A 75 6.42 -7.83 -3.47
C LEU A 75 6.39 -7.64 -1.96
N SER A 76 5.55 -6.72 -1.51
CA SER A 76 5.20 -6.51 -0.09
C SER A 76 3.68 -6.44 0.05
N MET A 77 3.17 -6.57 1.27
CA MET A 77 1.74 -6.68 1.56
C MET A 77 1.32 -5.86 2.77
N VAL A 78 0.23 -5.12 2.60
CA VAL A 78 -0.55 -4.51 3.68
C VAL A 78 -1.96 -5.08 3.60
N VAL A 79 -2.50 -5.47 4.75
CA VAL A 79 -3.86 -6.02 4.86
C VAL A 79 -4.70 -5.08 5.70
N LEU A 80 -5.82 -4.64 5.16
CA LEU A 80 -6.85 -3.94 5.91
C LEU A 80 -7.90 -4.95 6.39
N LYS A 81 -8.40 -4.76 7.61
CA LYS A 81 -9.48 -5.55 8.19
C LYS A 81 -10.53 -4.59 8.72
N PHE A 82 -11.79 -4.81 8.36
CA PHE A 82 -12.90 -4.08 8.97
C PHE A 82 -13.08 -4.52 10.42
N VAL A 83 -13.26 -3.57 11.31
CA VAL A 83 -13.37 -3.74 12.76
C VAL A 83 -14.47 -2.82 13.30
N GLY A 84 -15.01 -3.14 14.47
CA GLY A 84 -15.94 -2.24 15.16
C GLY A 84 -15.26 -0.95 15.64
N ILE A 85 -16.04 0.12 15.88
CA ILE A 85 -15.53 1.43 16.32
C ILE A 85 -14.64 1.33 17.58
N GLY A 86 -14.97 0.44 18.52
CA GLY A 86 -14.21 0.23 19.76
C GLY A 86 -12.88 -0.51 19.60
N GLU A 87 -12.59 -1.03 18.40
CA GLU A 87 -11.42 -1.88 18.12
C GLU A 87 -10.37 -1.19 17.24
N VAL A 88 -10.56 0.10 16.93
CA VAL A 88 -9.62 0.88 16.12
C VAL A 88 -8.24 0.89 16.80
N ALA A 89 -7.22 0.55 16.03
CA ALA A 89 -5.84 0.49 16.49
C ALA A 89 -4.88 0.97 15.41
N SER A 90 -3.70 1.41 15.81
CA SER A 90 -2.60 1.69 14.88
C SER A 90 -2.19 0.43 14.10
N PRO A 91 -1.58 0.60 12.91
CA PRO A 91 -1.08 -0.53 12.14
C PRO A 91 -0.15 -1.42 12.96
N LYS A 92 -0.25 -2.74 12.74
CA LYS A 92 0.59 -3.73 13.43
C LYS A 92 1.59 -4.34 12.46
N LEU A 93 2.86 -4.37 12.86
CA LEU A 93 3.89 -5.12 12.14
C LEU A 93 3.72 -6.61 12.41
N ILE A 94 3.70 -7.40 11.35
CA ILE A 94 3.58 -8.86 11.40
C ILE A 94 4.86 -9.47 10.87
N ASN A 95 5.54 -10.23 11.71
CA ASN A 95 6.64 -11.08 11.30
C ASN A 95 6.08 -12.25 10.49
N THR A 96 6.58 -12.41 9.28
CA THR A 96 6.19 -13.51 8.39
C THR A 96 6.85 -14.82 8.82
N LYS A 97 6.15 -15.93 8.62
CA LYS A 97 6.64 -17.29 8.89
C LYS A 97 6.20 -18.20 7.74
N GLY A 98 6.91 -19.32 7.54
CA GLY A 98 6.61 -20.29 6.49
C GLY A 98 6.80 -19.72 5.08
N GLY A 99 6.21 -20.37 4.06
CA GLY A 99 6.33 -20.03 2.64
C GLY A 99 5.62 -18.74 2.19
N PHE A 100 5.48 -17.73 3.06
CA PHE A 100 4.80 -16.47 2.73
C PHE A 100 5.52 -15.71 1.61
N GLU A 101 6.83 -15.50 1.72
CA GLU A 101 7.62 -14.80 0.70
C GLU A 101 7.70 -15.58 -0.61
N GLU A 102 7.68 -16.91 -0.54
CA GLU A 102 7.58 -17.79 -1.72
C GLU A 102 6.25 -17.56 -2.45
N ASN A 103 5.14 -17.45 -1.71
CA ASN A 103 3.84 -17.14 -2.31
C ASN A 103 3.81 -15.74 -2.93
N LEU A 104 4.41 -14.73 -2.30
CA LEU A 104 4.57 -13.41 -2.92
C LEU A 104 5.41 -13.48 -4.20
N THR A 105 6.45 -14.31 -4.22
CA THR A 105 7.26 -14.54 -5.42
C THR A 105 6.45 -15.23 -6.52
N LYS A 106 5.57 -16.18 -6.19
CA LYS A 106 4.66 -16.79 -7.15
C LYS A 106 3.66 -15.77 -7.71
N ILE A 107 3.05 -14.95 -6.86
CA ILE A 107 2.13 -13.87 -7.28
C ILE A 107 2.85 -12.91 -8.22
N ASN A 108 4.08 -12.53 -7.91
CA ASN A 108 4.90 -11.63 -8.72
C ASN A 108 4.98 -12.05 -10.20
N ASN A 109 5.07 -13.34 -10.47
CA ASN A 109 5.14 -13.88 -11.83
C ASN A 109 3.87 -13.61 -12.64
N TYR A 110 2.72 -13.48 -11.98
CA TYR A 110 1.43 -13.15 -12.63
C TYR A 110 1.16 -11.65 -12.71
N THR A 111 1.94 -10.81 -12.02
CA THR A 111 1.77 -9.35 -12.06
C THR A 111 2.42 -8.69 -13.26
N LEU A 112 3.42 -9.32 -13.86
CA LEU A 112 4.14 -8.78 -15.01
C LEU A 112 3.42 -9.19 -16.31
N GLN A 113 3.04 -8.21 -17.11
CA GLN A 113 2.44 -8.42 -18.42
C GLN A 113 3.28 -7.72 -19.49
N GLU A 114 3.69 -8.47 -20.51
CA GLU A 114 4.34 -7.92 -21.70
C GLU A 114 3.25 -7.42 -22.65
N TYR A 115 3.29 -6.12 -22.94
CA TYR A 115 2.35 -5.48 -23.87
C TYR A 115 2.95 -5.31 -25.27
N SER A 116 4.27 -5.14 -25.37
CA SER A 116 5.03 -5.11 -26.63
C SER A 116 6.50 -5.41 -26.37
N GLN A 117 7.30 -5.55 -27.44
CA GLN A 117 8.72 -5.96 -27.40
C GLN A 117 9.60 -5.24 -26.37
N ASN A 118 9.25 -4.02 -25.95
CA ASN A 118 10.00 -3.24 -24.95
C ASN A 118 9.11 -2.60 -23.86
N ILE A 119 7.84 -2.99 -23.77
CA ILE A 119 6.90 -2.39 -22.79
C ILE A 119 6.33 -3.49 -21.90
N TYR A 120 6.71 -3.40 -20.63
CA TYR A 120 6.22 -4.26 -19.57
C TYR A 120 5.38 -3.44 -18.60
N VAL A 121 4.20 -3.94 -18.28
CA VAL A 121 3.33 -3.36 -17.26
C VAL A 121 3.31 -4.30 -16.09
N ARG A 122 3.49 -3.75 -14.89
CA ARG A 122 3.37 -4.50 -13.64
C ARG A 122 2.10 -4.08 -12.92
N LYS A 123 1.14 -4.99 -12.82
CA LYS A 123 -0.12 -4.77 -12.12
C LYS A 123 0.11 -4.79 -10.60
N GLN A 124 -0.49 -3.85 -9.90
CA GLN A 124 -0.67 -3.94 -8.45
C GLN A 124 -1.88 -4.82 -8.18
N VAL A 125 -1.83 -5.62 -7.12
CA VAL A 125 -2.92 -6.56 -6.80
C VAL A 125 -3.66 -6.03 -5.57
N ARG A 126 -4.96 -5.82 -5.72
CA ARG A 126 -5.90 -5.59 -4.63
C ARG A 126 -6.91 -6.73 -4.64
N TYR A 127 -7.08 -7.42 -3.53
CA TYR A 127 -8.02 -8.54 -3.40
C TYR A 127 -8.93 -8.32 -2.21
N TYR A 128 -10.23 -8.50 -2.42
CA TYR A 128 -11.27 -8.33 -1.42
C TYR A 128 -11.78 -9.71 -1.01
N ASP A 129 -11.73 -9.98 0.30
CA ASP A 129 -12.25 -11.20 0.90
C ASP A 129 -13.10 -10.81 2.10
N ASN A 130 -14.42 -10.75 1.89
CA ASN A 130 -15.40 -10.35 2.88
C ASN A 130 -15.06 -9.00 3.54
N ASP A 131 -14.60 -9.04 4.78
CA ASP A 131 -14.23 -7.92 5.64
C ASP A 131 -12.72 -7.61 5.59
N THR A 132 -12.00 -8.14 4.61
CA THR A 132 -10.54 -8.05 4.50
C THR A 132 -10.13 -7.57 3.11
N ILE A 133 -9.22 -6.61 3.06
CA ILE A 133 -8.65 -6.08 1.81
C ILE A 133 -7.15 -6.34 1.82
N TYR A 134 -6.66 -7.07 0.84
CA TYR A 134 -5.24 -7.35 0.64
C TYR A 134 -4.69 -6.39 -0.41
N ILE A 135 -3.67 -5.63 -0.05
CA ILE A 135 -2.97 -4.70 -0.95
C ILE A 135 -1.54 -5.22 -1.13
N ILE A 136 -1.22 -5.61 -2.36
CA ILE A 136 0.06 -6.20 -2.72
C ILE A 136 0.69 -5.36 -3.84
N LYS A 137 1.86 -4.78 -3.52
CA LYS A 137 2.62 -3.90 -4.45
C LYS A 137 4.08 -4.31 -4.48
N PRO A 138 4.87 -3.84 -5.47
CA PRO A 138 6.29 -4.11 -5.52
C PRO A 138 7.01 -3.66 -4.25
N ASN A 139 8.03 -4.41 -3.83
CA ASN A 139 8.88 -4.09 -2.68
C ASN A 139 9.87 -2.97 -3.05
N GLN A 140 9.35 -1.78 -3.36
CA GLN A 140 10.14 -0.59 -3.63
C GLN A 140 9.51 0.61 -2.92
N LYS A 141 10.34 1.47 -2.32
CA LYS A 141 9.89 2.58 -1.46
C LYS A 141 8.85 3.48 -2.12
N ARG A 142 8.99 3.75 -3.43
CA ARG A 142 8.06 4.61 -4.20
C ARG A 142 6.60 4.16 -4.18
N PHE A 143 6.32 2.88 -3.95
CA PHE A 143 4.96 2.34 -3.94
C PHE A 143 4.30 2.37 -2.56
N TRP A 144 5.04 2.73 -1.52
CA TRP A 144 4.62 2.66 -0.12
C TRP A 144 4.83 3.99 0.59
N THR A 145 4.73 5.11 -0.13
CA THR A 145 4.84 6.44 0.45
C THR A 145 3.52 6.87 1.11
N ARG A 146 3.52 7.90 1.94
CA ARG A 146 2.27 8.43 2.51
C ARG A 146 1.35 8.96 1.41
N SER A 147 1.93 9.58 0.38
CA SER A 147 1.18 10.05 -0.80
C SER A 147 0.47 8.91 -1.51
N GLN A 148 1.13 7.76 -1.68
CA GLN A 148 0.49 6.55 -2.21
C GLN A 148 -0.62 6.04 -1.27
N GLY A 149 -0.48 6.20 0.04
CA GLY A 149 -1.54 5.87 1.01
C GLY A 149 -2.79 6.73 0.82
N ILE A 150 -2.63 8.02 0.50
CA ILE A 150 -3.75 8.94 0.19
C ILE A 150 -4.44 8.51 -1.12
N GLU A 151 -3.67 8.25 -2.18
CA GLU A 151 -4.20 7.83 -3.48
C GLU A 151 -4.94 6.49 -3.39
N ASP A 152 -4.36 5.50 -2.70
CA ASP A 152 -4.99 4.20 -2.52
C ASP A 152 -6.24 4.28 -1.66
N ALA A 153 -6.26 5.14 -0.64
CA ALA A 153 -7.46 5.32 0.18
C ALA A 153 -8.62 5.81 -0.67
N ALA A 154 -8.39 6.79 -1.55
CA ALA A 154 -9.40 7.29 -2.47
C ALA A 154 -9.90 6.19 -3.42
N SER A 155 -8.99 5.37 -3.97
CA SER A 155 -9.36 4.20 -4.79
C SER A 155 -10.23 3.21 -4.01
N VAL A 156 -9.81 2.84 -2.79
CA VAL A 156 -10.56 1.90 -1.95
C VAL A 156 -11.95 2.44 -1.61
N ILE A 157 -12.06 3.72 -1.25
CA ILE A 157 -13.35 4.36 -0.95
C ILE A 157 -14.27 4.29 -2.16
N ASN A 158 -13.78 4.62 -3.36
CA ASN A 158 -14.57 4.54 -4.58
C ASN A 158 -15.02 3.10 -4.89
N GLU A 159 -14.13 2.13 -4.71
CA GLU A 159 -14.43 0.70 -4.90
C GLU A 159 -15.50 0.23 -3.88
N LEU A 160 -15.42 0.68 -2.63
CA LEU A 160 -16.42 0.35 -1.60
C LEU A 160 -17.80 0.95 -1.90
N ILE A 161 -17.86 2.19 -2.40
CA ILE A 161 -19.11 2.83 -2.81
C ILE A 161 -19.74 2.05 -3.97
N ALA A 162 -18.95 1.73 -5.01
CA ALA A 162 -19.44 0.98 -6.16
C ALA A 162 -19.96 -0.42 -5.78
N MET A 163 -19.31 -1.10 -4.84
CA MET A 163 -19.77 -2.42 -4.34
C MET A 163 -21.05 -2.35 -3.49
N ASP A 164 -21.39 -1.19 -2.94
CA ASP A 164 -22.63 -0.99 -2.17
C ASP A 164 -23.80 -0.64 -3.10
N ASP A 165 -23.55 0.14 -4.16
CA ASP A 165 -24.55 0.46 -5.20
C ASP A 165 -25.03 -0.76 -6.00
N ASP A 166 -24.22 -1.83 -6.05
CA ASP A 166 -24.55 -3.10 -6.73
C ASP A 166 -25.42 -4.06 -5.86
N LYS A 167 -25.79 -3.68 -4.63
CA LYS A 167 -26.63 -4.48 -3.72
C LYS A 167 -28.09 -4.03 -3.69
#